data_AF-A0A1W9RXZ5-F1
#
_entry.id   AF-A0A1W9RXZ5-F1
#
_cell.length_a   1.000
_cell.length_b   1.000
_cell.length_c   1.000
_cell.angle_alpha   90.00
_cell.angle_beta   90.00
_cell.angle_gamma   90.00
#
_symmetry.space_group_name_H-M   'P 1'
#
loop_
_entity.id
_entity.type
_entity.pdbx_description
1 polymer ?
#
loop_
_entity_poly.entity_id
_entity_poly.type
_entity_poly.pdbx_seq_one_letter_code
_entity_poly.pdbx_strand_id
1 'polypeptide(L)'
;MEGFEYMDIYEPNLRNKVITFPDLERGDAIEYFVEYDMFETRFEGVFDGNHYFQSTEPILHSRCVVIGPESKPLDWKVFNDEEKKVRFKRKRKSGRIIYRWWADEIEQVIKEDVMPPFGDVTMLLLFSTTNWREFSRKVYELSEPMMSLESEANMSVMPAEGDTTPPVDAIRETVKELIKGKETDEEKLRAIYYYVAQKIRYLGLPLSGKEAIEPHPVAQTFRDKTGVCKDKSALLATMLRLAGFDAYVVLTNPMGKVHSEIAATQFNHMITAIRLPDGTYRFFDSTDDLCMGMLPTYEAEKGVLIATPEGEEFMHIPSIPASENAGKIQAVSRVDETGKLTSKVTISGAGLYDEVLRMIVRQNKPEERRRFVMRLLKQISPDAKLISLSISPNPITNLYEPVKLEIEYEALDYATVAGRYLLLRLPMATDALDVMSNTLSYITQLETRDYPVYLGYTIGTETNETLEIPPGYMFRVSPDNFKVEDANFLFTVNQRLEGKRIFYNKRYELKRCEIPASDYPNLRRMVGQFTDYRNSQLVLKKAQ
;
A
#
# COMPACT_ATOMS: atom_id res chain seq x y z
N MET A 1 -7.26 7.36 23.70
CA MET A 1 -6.58 6.24 23.02
C MET A 1 -7.61 5.15 22.80
N GLU A 2 -8.32 5.19 21.69
CA GLU A 2 -9.29 4.13 21.33
C GLU A 2 -8.96 3.62 19.93
N GLY A 3 -8.90 2.29 19.79
CA GLY A 3 -8.92 1.61 18.50
C GLY A 3 -7.59 1.10 17.96
N PHE A 4 -6.83 0.34 18.76
CA PHE A 4 -5.87 -0.64 18.23
C PHE A 4 -5.97 -1.95 19.03
N GLU A 5 -7.14 -2.59 19.03
CA GLU A 5 -7.20 -4.04 19.28
C GLU A 5 -6.83 -4.78 17.98
N TYR A 6 -5.57 -4.66 17.58
CA TYR A 6 -4.94 -5.76 16.86
C TYR A 6 -4.37 -6.67 17.94
N MET A 7 -4.53 -8.00 17.80
CA MET A 7 -3.75 -8.96 18.58
C MET A 7 -2.30 -8.49 18.56
N ASP A 8 -1.82 -8.05 19.72
CA ASP A 8 -0.60 -7.26 19.83
C ASP A 8 0.61 -8.19 19.70
N ILE A 9 0.88 -8.56 18.44
CA ILE A 9 2.13 -9.16 17.98
C ILE A 9 3.22 -8.08 17.86
N TYR A 10 3.07 -6.93 18.54
CA TYR A 10 3.97 -5.76 18.48
C TYR A 10 4.78 -5.38 19.74
N GLU A 11 4.74 -6.10 20.89
CA GLU A 11 5.88 -6.23 21.86
C GLU A 11 5.78 -7.40 22.90
N PRO A 12 6.75 -8.36 23.06
CA PRO A 12 6.68 -9.44 24.06
C PRO A 12 7.22 -9.02 25.43
N ASN A 13 8.05 -7.96 25.46
CA ASN A 13 8.64 -7.36 26.67
C ASN A 13 8.01 -6.01 27.01
N LEU A 14 7.13 -5.47 26.15
CA LEU A 14 6.38 -4.28 26.53
C LEU A 14 5.46 -4.66 27.67
N ARG A 15 5.70 -3.97 28.77
CA ARG A 15 4.81 -4.02 29.91
C ARG A 15 3.79 -2.91 29.72
N ASN A 16 2.61 -3.28 29.26
CA ASN A 16 1.46 -2.38 29.31
C ASN A 16 1.03 -2.20 30.76
N LYS A 17 1.34 -1.03 31.33
CA LYS A 17 0.81 -0.64 32.64
C LYS A 17 -0.59 -0.07 32.43
N VAL A 18 -1.60 -0.92 32.61
CA VAL A 18 -3.01 -0.50 32.56
C VAL A 18 -3.40 0.12 33.90
N ILE A 19 -3.86 1.37 33.88
CA ILE A 19 -4.43 2.06 35.03
C ILE A 19 -5.94 2.19 34.80
N THR A 20 -6.73 1.50 35.61
CA THR A 20 -8.19 1.49 35.52
C THR A 20 -8.79 2.42 36.58
N PHE A 21 -9.78 3.21 36.19
CA PHE A 21 -10.53 4.11 37.07
C PHE A 21 -12.00 3.63 37.14
N PRO A 22 -12.34 2.69 38.05
CA PRO A 22 -13.62 1.97 38.01
C PRO A 22 -14.85 2.79 38.44
N ASP A 23 -14.65 3.84 39.23
CA ASP A 23 -15.74 4.59 39.90
C ASP A 23 -15.93 6.00 39.30
N LEU A 24 -15.70 6.18 37.99
CA LEU A 24 -15.87 7.47 37.33
C LEU A 24 -17.36 7.82 37.13
N GLU A 25 -17.74 9.03 37.54
CA GLU A 25 -19.05 9.63 37.31
C GLU A 25 -18.99 10.75 36.25
N ARG A 26 -20.17 11.13 35.72
CA ARG A 26 -20.25 12.23 34.75
C ARG A 26 -19.81 13.54 35.40
N GLY A 27 -18.75 14.13 34.87
CA GLY A 27 -18.19 15.40 35.36
C GLY A 27 -16.84 15.23 36.06
N ASP A 28 -16.42 13.99 36.32
CA ASP A 28 -15.09 13.69 36.85
C ASP A 28 -13.98 14.02 35.85
N ALA A 29 -12.79 14.29 36.38
CA ALA A 29 -11.57 14.52 35.61
C ALA A 29 -10.49 13.52 36.04
N ILE A 30 -9.76 12.98 35.06
CA ILE A 30 -8.62 12.09 35.31
C ILE A 30 -7.34 12.93 35.29
N GLU A 31 -6.61 12.94 36.40
CA GLU A 31 -5.26 13.50 36.49
C GLU A 31 -4.25 12.37 36.66
N TYR A 32 -3.19 12.39 35.85
CA TYR A 32 -2.09 11.44 35.98
C TYR A 32 -0.77 12.06 35.54
N PHE A 33 0.32 11.50 36.06
CA PHE A 33 1.69 11.87 35.69
C PHE A 33 2.48 10.59 35.44
N VAL A 34 3.23 10.57 34.34
CA VAL A 34 4.12 9.45 33.97
C VAL A 34 5.51 9.99 33.68
N GLU A 35 6.50 9.31 34.21
CA GLU A 35 7.92 9.55 33.96
C GLU A 35 8.52 8.31 33.31
N TYR A 36 9.33 8.53 32.27
CA TYR A 36 10.04 7.49 31.54
C TYR A 36 11.54 7.77 31.61
N ASP A 37 12.28 6.85 32.21
CA ASP A 37 13.74 6.86 32.19
C ASP A 37 14.26 5.99 31.05
N MET A 38 14.83 6.63 30.02
CA MET A 38 15.45 5.95 28.89
C MET A 38 16.98 5.98 29.03
N PHE A 39 17.57 4.80 29.25
CA PHE A 39 19.02 4.64 29.42
C PHE A 39 19.76 4.28 28.13
N GLU A 40 19.04 3.75 27.15
CA GLU A 40 19.58 3.40 25.83
C GLU A 40 18.85 4.16 24.75
N THR A 41 19.59 4.92 23.95
CA THR A 41 19.08 5.62 22.77
C THR A 41 19.16 4.71 21.55
N ARG A 42 18.22 4.83 20.60
CA ARG A 42 18.29 4.14 19.30
C ARG A 42 19.62 4.39 18.60
N PHE A 43 20.09 5.64 18.61
CA PHE A 43 21.34 6.05 18.00
C PHE A 43 22.17 6.85 19.00
N GLU A 44 23.40 6.41 19.24
CA GLU A 44 24.27 7.08 20.19
C GLU A 44 24.48 8.54 19.80
N GLY A 45 24.27 9.45 20.75
CA GLY A 45 24.47 10.88 20.56
C GLY A 45 23.35 11.60 19.81
N VAL A 46 22.29 10.91 19.38
CA VAL A 46 21.12 11.50 18.73
C VAL A 46 19.97 11.58 19.73
N PHE A 47 19.29 12.72 19.74
CA PHE A 47 18.02 12.91 20.42
C PHE A 47 17.02 13.48 19.44
N ASP A 48 15.88 12.80 19.29
CA ASP A 48 14.77 13.25 18.47
C ASP A 48 13.44 12.95 19.18
N GLY A 49 12.36 13.51 18.64
CA GLY A 49 11.03 13.24 19.14
C GLY A 49 9.95 14.06 18.45
N ASN A 50 8.72 13.83 18.90
CA ASN A 50 7.54 14.52 18.40
C ASN A 50 6.58 14.90 19.53
N HIS A 51 5.67 15.83 19.23
CA HIS A 51 4.57 16.19 20.11
C HIS A 51 3.36 16.66 19.29
N TYR A 52 2.19 16.09 19.55
CA TYR A 52 0.93 16.51 18.93
C TYR A 52 0.24 17.59 19.78
N PHE A 53 -0.12 18.71 19.15
CA PHE A 53 -0.90 19.79 19.77
C PHE A 53 -2.40 19.65 19.53
N GLN A 54 -2.82 18.67 18.72
CA GLN A 54 -4.19 18.43 18.35
C GLN A 54 -4.55 16.95 18.54
N SER A 55 -5.80 16.64 18.88
CA SER A 55 -6.28 15.27 19.09
C SER A 55 -7.71 15.07 18.57
N THR A 56 -8.28 13.89 18.73
CA THR A 56 -9.72 13.64 18.48
C THR A 56 -10.65 14.20 19.56
N GLU A 57 -10.07 14.73 20.64
CA GLU A 57 -10.77 15.50 21.67
C GLU A 57 -10.24 16.95 21.68
N PRO A 58 -11.06 17.94 22.08
CA PRO A 58 -10.61 19.31 22.19
C PRO A 58 -9.56 19.44 23.29
N ILE A 59 -8.53 20.25 23.05
CA ILE A 59 -7.41 20.44 23.98
C ILE A 59 -7.44 21.88 24.49
N LEU A 60 -7.69 22.05 25.79
CA LEU A 60 -7.68 23.38 26.42
C LEU A 60 -6.27 23.99 26.47
N HIS A 61 -5.27 23.18 26.85
CA HIS A 61 -3.87 23.59 26.92
C HIS A 61 -2.96 22.40 26.63
N SER A 62 -2.00 22.57 25.71
CA SER A 62 -0.95 21.59 25.46
C SER A 62 0.42 22.27 25.42
N ARG A 63 1.41 21.63 26.05
CA ARG A 63 2.76 22.20 26.21
C ARG A 63 3.83 21.13 26.09
N CYS A 64 4.79 21.38 25.21
CA CYS A 64 6.01 20.61 25.08
C CYS A 64 7.21 21.42 25.58
N VAL A 65 8.06 20.81 26.42
CA VAL A 65 9.30 21.42 26.91
C VAL A 65 10.44 20.45 26.68
N VAL A 66 11.46 20.89 25.92
CA VAL A 66 12.68 20.11 25.71
C VAL A 66 13.86 20.87 26.28
N ILE A 67 14.68 20.17 27.07
CA ILE A 67 15.85 20.73 27.75
C ILE A 67 17.07 19.92 27.35
N GLY A 68 18.02 20.56 26.66
CA GLY A 68 19.24 19.92 26.15
C GLY A 68 20.50 20.75 26.41
N PRO A 69 21.69 20.16 26.25
CA PRO A 69 22.95 20.90 26.38
C PRO A 69 23.13 21.93 25.26
N GLU A 70 23.83 23.03 25.55
CA GLU A 70 24.10 24.06 24.53
C GLU A 70 24.94 23.58 23.35
N SER A 71 25.72 22.51 23.54
CA SER A 71 26.54 21.87 22.51
C SER A 71 25.76 21.07 21.47
N LYS A 72 24.48 20.76 21.72
CA LYS A 72 23.60 20.02 20.80
C LYS A 72 22.24 20.74 20.67
N PRO A 73 22.18 21.86 19.94
CA PRO A 73 20.90 22.55 19.71
C PRO A 73 19.94 21.67 18.91
N LEU A 74 18.64 21.90 19.08
CA LEU A 74 17.59 21.19 18.34
C LEU A 74 17.31 21.93 17.03
N ASP A 75 17.21 21.17 15.95
CA ASP A 75 16.38 21.54 14.82
C ASP A 75 14.94 21.12 15.09
N TRP A 76 13.96 21.92 14.66
CA TRP A 76 12.55 21.63 14.92
C TRP A 76 11.61 22.37 13.97
N LYS A 77 10.43 21.80 13.75
CA LYS A 77 9.36 22.39 12.94
C LYS A 77 7.99 21.97 13.45
N VAL A 78 7.04 22.90 13.39
CA VAL A 78 5.60 22.63 13.59
C VAL A 78 4.94 22.51 12.23
N PHE A 79 4.19 21.44 12.02
CA PHE A 79 3.41 21.13 10.82
C PHE A 79 1.92 21.30 11.12
N ASN A 80 1.12 21.53 10.08
CA ASN A 80 -0.35 21.68 10.14
C ASN A 80 -0.79 22.71 11.20
N ASP A 81 -0.13 23.88 11.19
CA ASP A 81 -0.43 25.04 12.04
C ASP A 81 -0.59 26.30 11.19
N GLU A 82 -1.49 26.25 10.20
CA GLU A 82 -1.75 27.35 9.26
C GLU A 82 -2.13 28.65 9.98
N GLU A 83 -2.85 28.52 11.09
CA GLU A 83 -3.30 29.63 11.94
C GLU A 83 -2.24 30.10 12.95
N LYS A 84 -1.09 29.43 13.03
CA LYS A 84 0.03 29.74 13.94
C LYS A 84 -0.39 29.77 15.42
N LYS A 85 -1.21 28.81 15.84
CA LYS A 85 -1.67 28.63 17.22
C LYS A 85 -0.52 28.24 18.15
N VAL A 86 0.51 27.55 17.65
CA VAL A 86 1.65 27.14 18.48
C VAL A 86 2.59 28.31 18.75
N ARG A 87 2.69 28.68 20.03
CA ARG A 87 3.64 29.69 20.52
C ARG A 87 4.95 29.03 20.93
N PHE A 88 6.04 29.75 20.72
CA PHE A 88 7.39 29.27 20.99
C PHE A 88 8.22 30.24 21.84
N LYS A 89 9.03 29.71 22.76
CA LYS A 89 10.05 30.46 23.51
C LYS A 89 11.30 29.63 23.75
N ARG A 90 12.48 30.24 23.55
CA ARG A 90 13.80 29.67 23.86
C ARG A 90 14.49 30.46 24.96
N LYS A 91 15.16 29.77 25.90
CA LYS A 91 16.05 30.38 26.90
C LYS A 91 17.33 29.58 27.06
N ARG A 92 18.44 30.26 27.33
CA ARG A 92 19.72 29.66 27.74
C ARG A 92 19.93 29.89 29.23
N LYS A 93 20.31 28.85 29.97
CA LYS A 93 20.60 28.94 31.41
C LYS A 93 21.51 27.80 31.83
N SER A 94 22.60 28.11 32.52
CA SER A 94 23.50 27.12 33.13
C SER A 94 24.00 26.03 32.16
N GLY A 95 24.41 26.42 30.94
CA GLY A 95 24.92 25.51 29.92
C GLY A 95 23.86 24.64 29.23
N ARG A 96 22.57 24.95 29.43
CA ARG A 96 21.43 24.27 28.80
C ARG A 96 20.58 25.24 27.97
N ILE A 97 19.96 24.71 26.92
CA ILE A 97 18.90 25.37 26.16
C ILE A 97 17.56 24.77 26.57
N ILE A 98 16.61 25.63 26.92
CA ILE A 98 15.22 25.27 27.23
C ILE A 98 14.37 25.75 26.05
N TYR A 99 13.78 24.82 25.32
CA TYR A 99 12.79 25.07 24.29
C TYR A 99 11.40 24.81 24.87
N ARG A 100 10.45 25.72 24.60
CA ARG A 100 9.07 25.59 25.06
C ARG A 100 8.12 25.95 23.93
N TRP A 101 7.23 25.01 23.61
CA TRP A 101 6.10 25.20 22.70
C TRP A 101 4.80 25.01 23.48
N TRP A 102 3.79 25.81 23.18
CA TRP A 102 2.46 25.65 23.76
C TRP A 102 1.37 26.19 22.85
N ALA A 103 0.19 25.60 22.96
CA ALA A 103 -1.03 26.05 22.31
C ALA A 103 -2.20 25.97 23.30
N ASP A 104 -3.19 26.83 23.12
CA ASP A 104 -4.39 26.93 23.95
C ASP A 104 -5.62 26.81 23.03
N GLU A 105 -6.72 26.26 23.54
CA GLU A 105 -8.03 26.20 22.86
C GLU A 105 -7.95 25.58 21.45
N ILE A 106 -7.37 24.38 21.36
CA ILE A 106 -7.22 23.66 20.09
C ILE A 106 -8.46 22.80 19.83
N GLU A 107 -9.07 22.96 18.66
CA GLU A 107 -10.23 22.15 18.27
C GLU A 107 -9.84 20.69 18.01
N GLN A 108 -10.80 19.80 18.23
CA GLN A 108 -10.66 18.39 17.90
C GLN A 108 -10.59 18.17 16.39
N VAL A 109 -9.87 17.12 15.97
CA VAL A 109 -9.96 16.55 14.62
C VAL A 109 -11.20 15.68 14.54
N ILE A 110 -12.07 15.97 13.58
CA ILE A 110 -13.20 15.10 13.21
C ILE A 110 -12.69 14.11 12.16
N LYS A 111 -12.64 12.82 12.51
CA LYS A 111 -12.17 11.79 11.57
C LYS A 111 -13.15 11.62 10.42
N GLU A 112 -12.60 11.49 9.22
CA GLU A 112 -13.33 11.12 8.01
C GLU A 112 -12.80 9.79 7.48
N ASP A 113 -13.67 8.94 6.93
CA ASP A 113 -13.22 7.72 6.26
C ASP A 113 -12.28 8.05 5.09
N VAL A 114 -11.18 7.31 4.92
CA VAL A 114 -10.21 7.51 3.83
C VAL A 114 -9.51 8.88 3.86
N MET A 115 -9.43 9.53 5.03
CA MET A 115 -8.53 10.68 5.22
C MET A 115 -7.06 10.23 5.30
N PRO A 116 -6.07 11.12 5.16
CA PRO A 116 -4.68 10.77 5.42
C PRO A 116 -4.50 10.29 6.86
N PRO A 117 -3.42 9.52 7.14
CA PRO A 117 -3.08 9.07 8.48
C PRO A 117 -3.16 10.21 9.51
N PHE A 118 -3.65 9.90 10.71
CA PHE A 118 -3.97 10.92 11.72
C PHE A 118 -2.79 11.85 12.04
N GLY A 119 -1.57 11.32 12.07
CA GLY A 119 -0.36 12.10 12.29
C GLY A 119 -0.05 13.12 11.18
N ASP A 120 -0.51 12.86 9.96
CA ASP A 120 -0.21 13.67 8.77
C ASP A 120 -1.11 14.91 8.68
N VAL A 121 -2.27 14.90 9.35
CA VAL A 121 -3.25 16.00 9.34
C VAL A 121 -3.31 16.78 10.65
N THR A 122 -2.61 16.30 11.69
CA THR A 122 -2.65 16.92 13.02
C THR A 122 -1.51 17.91 13.20
N MET A 123 -1.75 18.91 14.04
CA MET A 123 -0.72 19.87 14.44
C MET A 123 0.43 19.15 15.17
N LEU A 124 1.55 19.01 14.48
CA LEU A 124 2.66 18.13 14.86
C LEU A 124 3.95 18.94 15.01
N LEU A 125 4.59 18.88 16.18
CA LEU A 125 5.96 19.32 16.37
C LEU A 125 6.90 18.14 16.18
N LEU A 126 7.89 18.29 15.30
CA LEU A 126 9.06 17.41 15.22
C LEU A 126 10.30 18.16 15.70
N PHE A 127 11.20 17.47 16.38
CA PHE A 127 12.51 18.01 16.76
C PHE A 127 13.60 16.94 16.72
N SER A 128 14.84 17.36 16.47
CA SER A 128 15.99 16.47 16.37
C SER A 128 17.32 17.19 16.62
N THR A 129 18.34 16.45 17.04
CA THR A 129 19.74 16.90 17.10
C THR A 129 20.60 16.39 15.94
N THR A 130 20.02 15.67 14.98
CA THR A 130 20.75 15.08 13.84
C THR A 130 20.32 15.68 12.50
N ASN A 131 21.02 15.32 11.43
CA ASN A 131 20.64 15.59 10.03
C ASN A 131 20.52 14.25 9.27
N TRP A 132 19.97 14.28 8.05
CA TRP A 132 19.69 13.06 7.28
C TRP A 132 20.94 12.23 6.97
N ARG A 133 22.07 12.87 6.60
CA ARG A 133 23.31 12.13 6.32
C ARG A 133 23.86 11.44 7.55
N GLU A 134 23.86 12.11 8.70
CA GLU A 134 24.27 11.48 9.96
C GLU A 134 23.33 10.34 10.35
N PHE A 135 22.01 10.54 10.21
CA PHE A 135 21.03 9.49 10.47
C PHE A 135 21.27 8.27 9.54
N SER A 136 21.43 8.49 8.24
CA SER A 136 21.73 7.44 7.26
C SER A 136 22.97 6.62 7.66
N ARG A 137 24.08 7.28 8.01
CA ARG A 137 25.30 6.60 8.47
C ARG A 137 25.07 5.79 9.74
N LYS A 138 24.34 6.33 10.71
CA LYS A 138 24.07 5.62 11.97
C LYS A 138 23.19 4.38 11.78
N VAL A 139 22.26 4.42 10.82
CA VAL A 139 21.51 3.21 10.43
C VAL A 139 22.44 2.20 9.75
N TYR A 140 23.34 2.67 8.88
CA TYR A 140 24.33 1.80 8.22
C TYR A 140 25.28 1.13 9.22
N GLU A 141 25.84 1.89 10.16
CA GLU A 141 26.71 1.40 11.24
C GLU A 141 26.01 0.32 12.08
N LEU A 142 24.70 0.43 12.26
CA LEU A 142 23.87 -0.53 12.98
C LEU A 142 23.57 -1.78 12.14
N SER A 143 23.25 -1.63 10.85
CA SER A 143 22.82 -2.74 10.00
C SER A 143 23.95 -3.52 9.34
N GLU A 144 25.07 -2.88 8.99
CA GLU A 144 26.16 -3.50 8.23
C GLU A 144 26.80 -4.71 8.95
N PRO A 145 27.09 -4.67 10.28
CA PRO A 145 27.60 -5.84 10.99
C PRO A 145 26.65 -7.03 10.93
N MET A 146 25.35 -6.80 10.84
CA MET A 146 24.33 -7.86 10.77
C MET A 146 24.17 -8.42 9.36
N MET A 147 24.59 -7.68 8.33
CA MET A 147 24.52 -8.05 6.92
C MET A 147 25.82 -8.68 6.37
N SER A 148 26.98 -8.28 6.89
CA SER A 148 28.27 -8.78 6.45
C SER A 148 28.47 -10.24 6.86
N LEU A 149 28.61 -11.14 5.88
CA LEU A 149 28.80 -12.57 6.14
C LEU A 149 30.12 -12.90 6.85
N GLU A 150 31.11 -11.99 6.81
CA GLU A 150 32.39 -12.16 7.50
C GLU A 150 32.38 -11.59 8.94
N SER A 151 31.27 -10.97 9.37
CA SER A 151 31.13 -10.44 10.73
C SER A 151 31.08 -11.54 11.78
N GLU A 152 31.54 -11.24 12.99
CA GLU A 152 31.45 -12.16 14.14
C GLU A 152 30.01 -12.58 14.43
N ALA A 153 29.06 -11.65 14.31
CA ALA A 153 27.63 -11.88 14.52
C ALA A 153 27.06 -12.95 13.58
N ASN A 154 27.49 -12.98 12.31
CA ASN A 154 27.05 -13.98 11.34
C ASN A 154 27.86 -15.28 11.41
N MET A 155 29.18 -15.18 11.60
CA MET A 155 30.07 -16.36 11.68
C MET A 155 29.83 -17.22 12.93
N SER A 156 29.25 -16.63 13.98
CA SER A 156 28.90 -17.32 15.22
C SER A 156 27.54 -18.03 15.16
N VAL A 157 26.76 -17.88 14.09
CA VAL A 157 25.47 -18.56 13.93
C VAL A 157 25.69 -20.03 13.58
N MET A 158 25.36 -20.91 14.53
CA MET A 158 25.47 -22.35 14.33
C MET A 158 24.42 -22.87 13.31
N PRO A 159 24.74 -23.93 12.55
CA PRO A 159 23.79 -24.60 11.67
C PRO A 159 22.51 -25.07 12.39
N ALA A 160 21.44 -25.29 11.63
CA ALA A 160 20.24 -25.94 12.17
C ALA A 160 20.53 -27.39 12.57
N GLU A 161 19.70 -27.95 13.46
CA GLU A 161 19.85 -29.34 13.88
C GLU A 161 19.80 -30.29 12.67
N GLY A 162 20.84 -31.11 12.52
CA GLY A 162 20.99 -32.03 11.39
C GLY A 162 21.68 -31.46 10.15
N ASP A 163 22.04 -30.17 10.14
CA ASP A 163 22.86 -29.55 9.09
C ASP A 163 24.34 -29.44 9.53
N THR A 164 25.26 -29.67 8.60
CA THR A 164 26.70 -29.52 8.80
C THR A 164 27.27 -28.27 8.15
N THR A 165 26.48 -27.61 7.30
CA THR A 165 26.91 -26.44 6.53
C THR A 165 26.64 -25.17 7.34
N PRO A 166 27.66 -24.32 7.58
CA PRO A 166 27.44 -23.01 8.17
C PRO A 166 26.41 -22.19 7.37
N PRO A 167 25.45 -21.50 8.01
CA PRO A 167 24.43 -20.73 7.30
C PRO A 167 25.01 -19.68 6.34
N VAL A 168 26.15 -19.09 6.68
CA VAL A 168 26.88 -18.14 5.81
C VAL A 168 27.29 -18.77 4.48
N ASP A 169 27.71 -20.03 4.48
CA ASP A 169 28.09 -20.76 3.27
C ASP A 169 26.85 -21.20 2.48
N ALA A 170 25.81 -21.67 3.19
CA ALA A 170 24.53 -22.00 2.60
C ALA A 170 23.88 -20.80 1.87
N ILE A 171 24.03 -19.58 2.39
CA ILE A 171 23.62 -18.34 1.71
C ILE A 171 24.40 -18.18 0.39
N ARG A 172 25.74 -18.29 0.43
CA ARG A 172 26.61 -18.16 -0.77
C ARG A 172 26.24 -19.18 -1.85
N GLU A 173 26.04 -20.43 -1.46
CA GLU A 173 25.64 -21.52 -2.37
C GLU A 173 24.24 -21.27 -2.96
N THR A 174 23.29 -20.85 -2.13
CA THR A 174 21.94 -20.53 -2.58
C THR A 174 21.95 -19.42 -3.63
N VAL A 175 22.70 -18.34 -3.40
CA VAL A 175 22.81 -17.26 -4.39
C VAL A 175 23.41 -17.76 -5.70
N LYS A 176 24.49 -18.54 -5.64
CA LYS A 176 25.12 -19.14 -6.83
C LYS A 176 24.14 -19.98 -7.64
N GLU A 177 23.34 -20.81 -6.99
CA GLU A 177 22.35 -21.65 -7.67
C GLU A 177 21.17 -20.82 -8.23
N LEU A 178 20.69 -19.79 -7.51
CA LEU A 178 19.60 -18.93 -7.99
C LEU A 178 19.98 -18.19 -9.30
N ILE A 179 21.21 -17.66 -9.36
CA ILE A 179 21.69 -16.88 -10.52
C ILE A 179 22.26 -17.77 -11.64
N LYS A 180 22.38 -19.08 -11.43
CA LYS A 180 22.91 -20.02 -12.42
C LYS A 180 22.07 -19.98 -13.70
N GLY A 181 22.77 -19.80 -14.83
CA GLY A 181 22.17 -19.71 -16.16
C GLY A 181 21.31 -18.46 -16.38
N LYS A 182 21.35 -17.46 -15.50
CA LYS A 182 20.71 -16.16 -15.73
C LYS A 182 21.70 -15.21 -16.37
N GLU A 183 21.35 -14.66 -17.52
CA GLU A 183 22.24 -13.84 -18.32
C GLU A 183 22.08 -12.35 -17.96
N THR A 184 20.87 -11.95 -17.58
CA THR A 184 20.54 -10.55 -17.31
C THR A 184 20.47 -10.24 -15.82
N ASP A 185 20.70 -8.98 -15.47
CA ASP A 185 20.59 -8.50 -14.09
C ASP A 185 19.16 -8.60 -13.56
N GLU A 186 18.15 -8.36 -14.41
CA GLU A 186 16.74 -8.49 -14.03
C GLU A 186 16.35 -9.92 -13.64
N GLU A 187 16.87 -10.92 -14.36
CA GLU A 187 16.63 -12.33 -14.03
C GLU A 187 17.26 -12.72 -12.69
N LYS A 188 18.48 -12.23 -12.40
CA LYS A 188 19.16 -12.46 -11.12
C LYS A 188 18.41 -11.79 -9.97
N LEU A 189 18.03 -10.52 -10.16
CA LEU A 189 17.26 -9.73 -9.21
C LEU A 189 15.95 -10.44 -8.85
N ARG A 190 15.15 -10.81 -9.85
CA ARG A 190 13.87 -11.51 -9.64
C ARG A 190 14.05 -12.85 -8.92
N ALA A 191 15.04 -13.65 -9.32
CA ALA A 191 15.28 -14.95 -8.70
C ALA A 191 15.62 -14.83 -7.20
N ILE A 192 16.47 -13.86 -6.84
CA ILE A 192 16.86 -13.60 -5.46
C ILE A 192 15.70 -12.99 -4.66
N TYR A 193 15.03 -11.97 -5.22
CA TYR A 193 13.90 -11.33 -4.57
C TYR A 193 12.77 -12.33 -4.28
N TYR A 194 12.33 -13.12 -5.27
CA TYR A 194 11.27 -14.12 -5.06
C TYR A 194 11.69 -15.20 -4.07
N TYR A 195 12.98 -15.59 -4.04
CA TYR A 195 13.47 -16.49 -3.01
C TYR A 195 13.28 -15.90 -1.61
N VAL A 196 13.76 -14.68 -1.35
CA VAL A 196 13.64 -14.06 -0.02
C VAL A 196 12.18 -13.80 0.33
N ALA A 197 11.38 -13.28 -0.59
CA ALA A 197 9.98 -12.98 -0.37
C ALA A 197 9.17 -14.22 0.02
N GLN A 198 9.40 -15.35 -0.66
CA GLN A 198 8.57 -16.57 -0.53
C GLN A 198 9.15 -17.68 0.34
N LYS A 199 10.47 -17.70 0.57
CA LYS A 199 11.14 -18.73 1.39
C LYS A 199 11.45 -18.27 2.80
N ILE A 200 11.35 -16.97 3.08
CA ILE A 200 11.51 -16.41 4.41
C ILE A 200 10.14 -15.95 4.89
N ARG A 201 9.57 -16.69 5.83
CA ARG A 201 8.23 -16.40 6.37
C ARG A 201 8.30 -15.13 7.21
N TYR A 202 7.37 -14.22 6.98
CA TYR A 202 7.19 -13.09 7.87
C TYR A 202 6.72 -13.59 9.23
N LEU A 203 7.63 -13.62 10.19
CA LEU A 203 7.38 -14.06 11.56
C LEU A 203 8.44 -13.43 12.44
N GLY A 204 8.02 -12.68 13.44
CA GLY A 204 8.90 -12.20 14.47
C GLY A 204 8.14 -12.00 15.75
N LEU A 205 8.89 -12.09 16.85
CA LEU A 205 8.47 -11.46 18.07
C LEU A 205 8.78 -9.97 17.94
N PRO A 206 7.92 -9.13 18.48
CA PRO A 206 8.12 -7.71 18.38
C PRO A 206 9.25 -7.17 19.26
N LEU A 207 9.85 -6.04 18.90
CA LEU A 207 11.04 -5.52 19.59
C LEU A 207 11.00 -3.98 19.63
N SER A 208 11.55 -3.39 20.70
CA SER A 208 11.57 -1.93 20.93
C SER A 208 13.00 -1.40 20.98
N GLY A 209 13.19 -0.08 20.95
CA GLY A 209 14.52 0.52 21.05
C GLY A 209 15.41 0.29 19.82
N LYS A 210 16.70 -0.01 20.03
CA LYS A 210 17.67 -0.30 18.95
C LYS A 210 17.25 -1.50 18.11
N GLU A 211 16.72 -2.53 18.77
CA GLU A 211 16.22 -3.73 18.13
C GLU A 211 15.07 -3.45 17.15
N ALA A 212 14.37 -2.31 17.22
CA ALA A 212 13.34 -1.97 16.25
C ALA A 212 13.91 -1.72 14.84
N ILE A 213 15.17 -1.28 14.74
CA ILE A 213 15.83 -0.89 13.48
C ILE A 213 16.99 -1.84 13.15
N GLU A 214 17.68 -2.38 14.16
CA GLU A 214 18.76 -3.35 13.98
C GLU A 214 18.20 -4.71 13.51
N PRO A 215 18.59 -5.21 12.32
CA PRO A 215 18.20 -6.54 11.89
C PRO A 215 18.94 -7.61 12.67
N HIS A 216 18.35 -8.81 12.77
CA HIS A 216 19.11 -9.98 13.23
C HIS A 216 20.24 -10.30 12.25
N PRO A 217 21.28 -11.06 12.67
CA PRO A 217 22.28 -11.58 11.75
C PRO A 217 21.60 -12.32 10.59
N VAL A 218 21.94 -11.97 9.35
CA VAL A 218 21.29 -12.57 8.15
C VAL A 218 21.47 -14.09 8.08
N ALA A 219 22.55 -14.62 8.66
CA ALA A 219 22.78 -16.05 8.86
C ALA A 219 21.70 -16.70 9.73
N GLN A 220 21.23 -16.02 10.78
CA GLN A 220 20.13 -16.47 11.63
C GLN A 220 18.81 -16.44 10.86
N THR A 221 18.48 -15.31 10.22
CA THR A 221 17.27 -15.18 9.39
C THR A 221 17.19 -16.25 8.31
N PHE A 222 18.32 -16.52 7.64
CA PHE A 222 18.41 -17.54 6.61
C PHE A 222 18.25 -18.96 7.15
N ARG A 223 18.86 -19.28 8.29
CA ARG A 223 18.75 -20.59 8.95
C ARG A 223 17.32 -20.85 9.41
N ASP A 224 16.73 -19.89 10.12
CA ASP A 224 15.42 -20.03 10.75
C ASP A 224 14.27 -19.91 9.73
N LYS A 225 14.56 -19.41 8.53
CA LYS A 225 13.59 -19.14 7.44
C LYS A 225 12.45 -18.23 7.90
N THR A 226 12.72 -17.36 8.87
CA THR A 226 11.77 -16.42 9.47
C THR A 226 12.43 -15.08 9.76
N GLY A 227 11.64 -13.99 9.70
CA GLY A 227 12.07 -12.66 10.12
C GLY A 227 10.95 -11.63 9.92
N VAL A 228 11.18 -10.39 10.37
CA VAL A 228 10.31 -9.24 10.07
C VAL A 228 10.90 -8.39 8.94
N CYS A 229 10.35 -7.20 8.69
CA CYS A 229 10.77 -6.32 7.60
C CYS A 229 12.28 -6.12 7.52
N LYS A 230 12.91 -5.62 8.58
CA LYS A 230 14.36 -5.39 8.65
C LYS A 230 15.20 -6.64 8.35
N ASP A 231 14.78 -7.82 8.84
CA ASP A 231 15.53 -9.07 8.67
C ASP A 231 15.47 -9.53 7.21
N LYS A 232 14.29 -9.45 6.61
CA LYS A 232 14.07 -9.81 5.21
C LYS A 232 14.77 -8.84 4.26
N SER A 233 14.78 -7.54 4.57
CA SER A 233 15.49 -6.52 3.81
C SER A 233 17.01 -6.65 3.91
N ALA A 234 17.53 -6.92 5.12
CA ALA A 234 18.94 -7.17 5.34
C ALA A 234 19.41 -8.42 4.58
N LEU A 235 18.65 -9.52 4.66
CA LEU A 235 18.97 -10.75 3.93
C LEU A 235 18.89 -10.55 2.41
N LEU A 236 17.87 -9.84 1.91
CA LEU A 236 17.77 -9.50 0.49
C LEU A 236 19.00 -8.69 0.04
N ALA A 237 19.35 -7.63 0.77
CA ALA A 237 20.51 -6.81 0.44
C ALA A 237 21.82 -7.63 0.44
N THR A 238 22.05 -8.50 1.43
CA THR A 238 23.21 -9.40 1.45
C THR A 238 23.25 -10.34 0.26
N MET A 239 22.12 -10.98 -0.08
CA MET A 239 22.05 -11.90 -1.23
C MET A 239 22.25 -11.17 -2.57
N LEU A 240 21.78 -9.93 -2.69
CA LEU A 240 22.02 -9.09 -3.86
C LEU A 240 23.49 -8.67 -3.98
N ARG A 241 24.15 -8.34 -2.86
CA ARG A 241 25.61 -8.07 -2.84
C ARG A 241 26.42 -9.27 -3.34
N LEU A 242 26.06 -10.48 -2.92
CA LEU A 242 26.70 -11.71 -3.42
C LEU A 242 26.51 -11.94 -4.92
N ALA A 243 25.43 -11.40 -5.50
CA ALA A 243 25.18 -11.44 -6.94
C ALA A 243 25.82 -10.27 -7.71
N GLY A 244 26.57 -9.39 -7.03
CA GLY A 244 27.31 -8.29 -7.62
C GLY A 244 26.59 -6.93 -7.62
N PHE A 245 25.47 -6.78 -6.92
CA PHE A 245 24.75 -5.52 -6.83
C PHE A 245 25.20 -4.67 -5.63
N ASP A 246 25.24 -3.35 -5.81
CA ASP A 246 25.50 -2.38 -4.72
C ASP A 246 24.21 -2.15 -3.91
N ALA A 247 23.93 -3.03 -2.93
CA ALA A 247 22.65 -3.07 -2.22
C ALA A 247 22.73 -2.57 -0.76
N TYR A 248 21.65 -1.93 -0.30
CA TYR A 248 21.52 -1.31 1.02
C TYR A 248 20.13 -1.55 1.62
N VAL A 249 20.03 -1.48 2.94
CA VAL A 249 18.73 -1.36 3.62
C VAL A 249 18.25 0.09 3.60
N VAL A 250 16.92 0.27 3.62
CA VAL A 250 16.27 1.56 3.46
C VAL A 250 15.14 1.68 4.48
N LEU A 251 15.08 2.78 5.21
CA LEU A 251 13.94 3.09 6.09
C LEU A 251 12.83 3.79 5.31
N THR A 252 11.58 3.42 5.58
CA THR A 252 10.36 3.98 4.96
C THR A 252 9.21 4.00 5.97
N ASN A 253 8.10 4.66 5.60
CA ASN A 253 6.86 4.62 6.37
C ASN A 253 5.65 4.46 5.43
N PRO A 254 5.19 3.23 5.15
CA PRO A 254 4.01 3.02 4.33
C PRO A 254 2.72 3.54 4.98
N MET A 255 2.69 3.68 6.31
CA MET A 255 1.50 4.06 7.07
C MET A 255 1.30 5.57 7.25
N GLY A 256 2.28 6.40 6.87
CA GLY A 256 2.26 7.84 7.12
C GLY A 256 3.17 8.61 6.17
N LYS A 257 3.21 9.93 6.34
CA LYS A 257 4.17 10.80 5.68
C LYS A 257 5.45 10.89 6.52
N VAL A 258 6.60 10.96 5.84
CA VAL A 258 7.86 11.35 6.47
C VAL A 258 8.15 12.80 6.09
N HIS A 259 8.27 13.67 7.08
CA HIS A 259 8.58 15.07 6.88
C HIS A 259 10.08 15.25 6.66
N SER A 260 10.45 15.72 5.48
CA SER A 260 11.85 15.88 5.05
C SER A 260 12.57 17.00 5.78
N GLU A 261 11.85 17.92 6.40
CA GLU A 261 12.44 19.11 7.01
C GLU A 261 13.16 18.82 8.32
N ILE A 262 12.81 17.73 9.02
CA ILE A 262 13.41 17.36 10.30
C ILE A 262 13.85 15.91 10.26
N ALA A 263 15.16 15.68 10.43
CA ALA A 263 15.74 14.34 10.51
C ALA A 263 15.44 13.68 11.88
N ALA A 264 14.23 13.16 12.04
CA ALA A 264 13.74 12.48 13.24
C ALA A 264 13.28 11.06 12.93
N THR A 265 13.21 10.20 13.95
CA THR A 265 12.67 8.84 13.84
C THR A 265 11.19 8.86 13.45
N GLN A 266 10.93 8.79 12.15
CA GLN A 266 9.60 8.85 11.53
C GLN A 266 9.25 7.57 10.74
N PHE A 267 10.17 6.61 10.71
CA PHE A 267 10.06 5.37 9.93
C PHE A 267 9.51 4.24 10.77
N ASN A 268 8.69 3.38 10.17
CA ASN A 268 8.13 2.18 10.82
C ASN A 268 8.35 0.90 10.00
N HIS A 269 9.05 1.00 8.87
CA HIS A 269 9.31 -0.12 7.97
C HIS A 269 10.71 -0.04 7.37
N MET A 270 11.22 -1.19 6.94
CA MET A 270 12.52 -1.31 6.28
C MET A 270 12.36 -2.13 5.00
N ILE A 271 13.00 -1.65 3.92
CA ILE A 271 13.02 -2.24 2.59
C ILE A 271 14.47 -2.30 2.07
N THR A 272 14.69 -2.72 0.83
CA THR A 272 16.01 -2.81 0.19
C THR A 272 16.10 -1.87 -1.00
N ALA A 273 17.29 -1.34 -1.29
CA ALA A 273 17.58 -0.67 -2.55
C ALA A 273 18.90 -1.14 -3.15
N ILE A 274 19.03 -1.04 -4.47
CA ILE A 274 20.31 -1.13 -5.17
C ILE A 274 20.65 0.23 -5.77
N ARG A 275 21.92 0.62 -5.70
CA ARG A 275 22.46 1.78 -6.42
C ARG A 275 22.71 1.37 -7.87
N LEU A 276 22.18 2.14 -8.80
CA LEU A 276 22.36 1.97 -10.24
C LEU A 276 23.63 2.70 -10.72
N PRO A 277 24.18 2.37 -11.91
CA PRO A 277 25.40 3.01 -12.43
C PRO A 277 25.31 4.53 -12.61
N ASP A 278 24.11 5.07 -12.76
CA ASP A 278 23.84 6.51 -12.86
C ASP A 278 23.76 7.22 -11.50
N GLY A 279 23.93 6.47 -10.40
CA GLY A 279 23.85 6.96 -9.02
C GLY A 279 22.43 7.01 -8.45
N THR A 280 21.41 6.68 -9.24
CA THR A 280 20.03 6.57 -8.74
C THR A 280 19.81 5.23 -8.03
N TYR A 281 18.64 5.07 -7.42
CA TYR A 281 18.29 3.86 -6.67
C TYR A 281 17.04 3.18 -7.22
N ARG A 282 17.06 1.85 -7.22
CA ARG A 282 15.87 1.01 -7.41
C ARG A 282 15.53 0.34 -6.08
N PHE A 283 14.26 0.40 -5.69
CA PHE A 283 13.76 -0.07 -4.40
C PHE A 283 13.04 -1.42 -4.54
N PHE A 284 13.07 -2.22 -3.48
CA PHE A 284 12.46 -3.54 -3.38
C PHE A 284 11.97 -3.78 -1.96
N ASP A 285 10.80 -4.40 -1.79
CA ASP A 285 10.29 -4.80 -0.48
C ASP A 285 9.90 -6.28 -0.49
N SER A 286 10.72 -7.12 0.13
CA SER A 286 10.51 -8.57 0.18
C SER A 286 9.49 -9.01 1.23
N THR A 287 8.84 -8.09 1.95
CA THR A 287 7.88 -8.45 3.00
C THR A 287 6.55 -8.93 2.45
N ASP A 288 6.18 -8.49 1.25
CA ASP A 288 5.05 -9.03 0.49
C ASP A 288 5.49 -10.18 -0.44
N ASP A 289 5.01 -11.39 -0.12
CA ASP A 289 5.31 -12.62 -0.85
C ASP A 289 4.49 -12.82 -2.12
N LEU A 290 3.57 -11.89 -2.45
CA LEU A 290 2.77 -11.86 -3.67
C LEU A 290 3.13 -10.73 -4.63
N CYS A 291 3.99 -9.79 -4.24
CA CYS A 291 4.36 -8.66 -5.10
C CYS A 291 5.25 -9.10 -6.27
N MET A 292 4.67 -9.17 -7.47
CA MET A 292 5.38 -9.46 -8.72
C MET A 292 6.32 -8.32 -9.14
N GLY A 293 5.95 -7.07 -8.87
CA GLY A 293 6.73 -5.88 -9.22
C GLY A 293 7.99 -5.68 -8.39
N MET A 294 8.19 -6.51 -7.36
CA MET A 294 9.24 -6.43 -6.33
C MET A 294 9.17 -5.20 -5.41
N LEU A 295 8.32 -4.23 -5.71
CA LEU A 295 8.00 -3.08 -4.86
C LEU A 295 6.47 -2.95 -4.77
N PRO A 296 5.86 -3.23 -3.62
CA PRO A 296 4.44 -3.04 -3.40
C PRO A 296 4.02 -1.59 -3.59
N THR A 297 2.81 -1.35 -4.09
CA THR A 297 2.42 0.01 -4.49
C THR A 297 2.27 0.98 -3.32
N TYR A 298 2.11 0.50 -2.09
CA TYR A 298 1.98 1.34 -0.90
C TYR A 298 3.31 2.02 -0.51
N GLU A 299 4.42 1.62 -1.11
CA GLU A 299 5.73 2.27 -0.98
C GLU A 299 5.91 3.43 -1.99
N ALA A 300 5.04 3.54 -3.00
CA ALA A 300 5.13 4.63 -3.97
C ALA A 300 4.99 6.00 -3.28
N GLU A 301 5.79 6.98 -3.72
CA GLU A 301 5.80 8.36 -3.18
C GLU A 301 6.22 8.46 -1.70
N LYS A 302 6.59 7.36 -1.04
CA LYS A 302 7.01 7.36 0.35
C LYS A 302 8.40 7.97 0.52
N GLY A 303 8.54 8.70 1.61
CA GLY A 303 9.80 9.27 2.05
C GLY A 303 10.72 8.17 2.58
N VAL A 304 11.97 8.16 2.12
CA VAL A 304 12.94 7.12 2.42
C VAL A 304 14.30 7.67 2.84
N LEU A 305 14.98 6.88 3.67
CA LEU A 305 16.37 7.10 4.05
C LEU A 305 17.18 5.83 3.79
N ILE A 306 18.08 5.90 2.82
CA ILE A 306 18.96 4.78 2.47
C ILE A 306 20.14 4.77 3.43
N ALA A 307 20.46 3.62 4.01
CA ALA A 307 21.58 3.48 4.93
C ALA A 307 22.87 3.22 4.16
N THR A 308 23.74 4.22 4.02
CA THR A 308 25.03 4.12 3.31
C THR A 308 26.21 4.53 4.20
N PRO A 309 27.45 4.08 3.91
CA PRO A 309 28.61 4.45 4.71
C PRO A 309 28.92 5.96 4.67
N GLU A 310 28.67 6.64 3.56
CA GLU A 310 28.88 8.09 3.43
C GLU A 310 27.73 8.92 4.02
N GLY A 311 26.53 8.32 4.07
CA GLY A 311 25.28 8.97 4.45
C GLY A 311 24.60 9.64 3.26
N GLU A 312 23.32 9.31 3.06
CA GLU A 312 22.45 9.91 2.05
C GLU A 312 21.54 11.01 2.62
N GLU A 313 21.09 11.90 1.73
CA GLU A 313 19.99 12.81 2.03
C GLU A 313 18.64 12.08 1.99
N PHE A 314 17.63 12.67 2.60
CA PHE A 314 16.25 12.20 2.46
C PHE A 314 15.78 12.30 1.01
N MET A 315 15.06 11.28 0.55
CA MET A 315 14.48 11.23 -0.80
C MET A 315 13.09 10.59 -0.79
N HIS A 316 12.43 10.54 -1.95
CA HIS A 316 11.16 9.84 -2.12
C HIS A 316 11.29 8.75 -3.15
N ILE A 317 10.53 7.67 -2.97
CA ILE A 317 10.29 6.68 -4.00
C ILE A 317 9.46 7.34 -5.12
N PRO A 318 9.79 7.15 -6.41
CA PRO A 318 8.98 7.65 -7.51
C PRO A 318 7.53 7.15 -7.46
N SER A 319 6.60 7.93 -8.00
CA SER A 319 5.22 7.49 -8.19
C SER A 319 5.14 6.30 -9.13
N ILE A 320 4.30 5.31 -8.83
CA ILE A 320 3.98 4.21 -9.75
C ILE A 320 2.75 4.62 -10.58
N PRO A 321 2.81 4.65 -11.91
CA PRO A 321 1.67 5.00 -12.75
C PRO A 321 0.49 4.03 -12.58
N ALA A 322 -0.74 4.54 -12.68
CA ALA A 322 -1.95 3.73 -12.59
C ALA A 322 -1.97 2.55 -13.58
N SER A 323 -1.34 2.69 -14.75
CA SER A 323 -1.22 1.64 -15.76
C SER A 323 -0.39 0.43 -15.30
N GLU A 324 0.56 0.63 -14.38
CA GLU A 324 1.37 -0.45 -13.80
C GLU A 324 0.63 -1.17 -12.66
N ASN A 325 -0.42 -0.54 -12.12
CA ASN A 325 -1.34 -1.11 -11.14
C ASN A 325 -2.70 -1.49 -11.76
N ALA A 326 -2.80 -1.58 -13.10
CA ALA A 326 -4.11 -1.66 -13.75
C ALA A 326 -4.64 -3.09 -13.91
N GLY A 327 -5.96 -3.22 -13.74
CA GLY A 327 -6.73 -4.38 -14.17
C GLY A 327 -7.05 -4.34 -15.66
N LYS A 328 -7.19 -5.52 -16.25
CA LYS A 328 -7.63 -5.71 -17.63
C LYS A 328 -8.75 -6.75 -17.67
N ILE A 329 -9.91 -6.34 -18.18
CA ILE A 329 -11.09 -7.17 -18.32
C ILE A 329 -11.44 -7.25 -19.80
N GLN A 330 -11.52 -8.46 -20.34
CA GLN A 330 -11.88 -8.72 -21.73
C GLN A 330 -13.07 -9.67 -21.76
N ALA A 331 -14.18 -9.24 -22.35
CA ALA A 331 -15.39 -10.02 -22.46
C ALA A 331 -15.82 -10.21 -23.92
N VAL A 332 -16.21 -11.43 -24.26
CA VAL A 332 -16.95 -11.75 -25.48
C VAL A 332 -18.31 -12.29 -25.06
N SER A 333 -19.34 -11.50 -25.32
CA SER A 333 -20.71 -11.75 -24.90
C SER A 333 -21.60 -11.97 -26.12
N ARG A 334 -22.67 -12.74 -25.97
CA ARG A 334 -23.68 -12.94 -27.00
C ARG A 334 -25.06 -12.97 -26.37
N VAL A 335 -25.98 -12.18 -26.93
CA VAL A 335 -27.41 -12.25 -26.64
C VAL A 335 -28.10 -12.86 -27.86
N ASP A 336 -28.95 -13.87 -27.65
CA ASP A 336 -29.74 -14.49 -28.70
C ASP A 336 -31.16 -13.90 -28.82
N GLU A 337 -31.95 -14.43 -29.75
CA GLU A 337 -33.32 -13.95 -30.01
C GLU A 337 -34.29 -14.18 -28.85
N THR A 338 -33.97 -15.09 -27.93
CA THR A 338 -34.78 -15.35 -26.73
C THR A 338 -34.45 -14.40 -25.58
N GLY A 339 -33.35 -13.66 -25.69
CA GLY A 339 -32.83 -12.80 -24.64
C GLY A 339 -31.78 -13.45 -23.74
N LYS A 340 -31.40 -14.71 -24.02
CA LYS A 340 -30.35 -15.42 -23.29
C LYS A 340 -28.99 -14.80 -23.56
N LEU A 341 -28.26 -14.50 -22.48
CA LEU A 341 -26.86 -14.08 -22.49
C LEU A 341 -25.94 -15.28 -22.27
N THR A 342 -24.87 -15.37 -23.06
CA THR A 342 -23.68 -16.18 -22.77
C THR A 342 -22.46 -15.29 -22.85
N SER A 343 -21.53 -15.39 -21.91
CA SER A 343 -20.33 -14.55 -21.90
C SER A 343 -19.09 -15.33 -21.45
N LYS A 344 -17.98 -15.05 -22.12
CA LYS A 344 -16.63 -15.47 -21.73
C LYS A 344 -15.84 -14.25 -21.32
N VAL A 345 -15.33 -14.23 -20.10
CA VAL A 345 -14.60 -13.10 -19.52
C VAL A 345 -13.22 -13.56 -19.09
N THR A 346 -12.20 -12.80 -19.49
CA THR A 346 -10.84 -12.92 -18.97
C THR A 346 -10.53 -11.68 -18.12
N ILE A 347 -10.10 -11.90 -16.88
CA ILE A 347 -9.63 -10.86 -15.97
C ILE A 347 -8.17 -11.13 -15.67
N SER A 348 -7.32 -10.13 -15.84
CA SER A 348 -5.91 -10.14 -15.46
C SER A 348 -5.50 -8.75 -14.97
N GLY A 349 -4.27 -8.57 -14.53
CA GLY A 349 -3.78 -7.24 -14.17
C GLY A 349 -2.27 -7.20 -13.97
N ALA A 350 -1.80 -6.03 -13.56
CA ALA A 350 -0.43 -5.79 -13.12
C ALA A 350 -0.45 -5.07 -11.75
N GLY A 351 0.71 -5.07 -11.09
CA GLY A 351 0.92 -4.38 -9.81
C GLY A 351 -0.15 -4.75 -8.77
N LEU A 352 -0.74 -3.73 -8.14
CA LEU A 352 -1.76 -3.91 -7.12
C LEU A 352 -2.96 -4.75 -7.58
N TYR A 353 -3.40 -4.62 -8.84
CA TYR A 353 -4.56 -5.40 -9.32
C TYR A 353 -4.23 -6.91 -9.39
N ASP A 354 -3.02 -7.26 -9.84
CA ASP A 354 -2.54 -8.65 -9.84
C ASP A 354 -2.46 -9.19 -8.40
N GLU A 355 -1.89 -8.41 -7.49
CA GLU A 355 -1.74 -8.75 -6.08
C GLU A 355 -3.09 -9.00 -5.39
N VAL A 356 -4.07 -8.11 -5.61
CA VAL A 356 -5.45 -8.28 -5.09
C VAL A 356 -6.09 -9.56 -5.60
N LEU A 357 -5.91 -9.89 -6.89
CA LEU A 357 -6.40 -11.17 -7.42
C LEU A 357 -5.72 -12.36 -6.73
N ARG A 358 -4.40 -12.32 -6.53
CA ARG A 358 -3.65 -13.37 -5.80
C ARG A 358 -4.16 -13.51 -4.37
N MET A 359 -4.39 -12.40 -3.67
CA MET A 359 -4.91 -12.39 -2.30
C MET A 359 -6.29 -13.05 -2.22
N ILE A 360 -7.23 -12.66 -3.11
CA ILE A 360 -8.56 -13.27 -3.19
C ILE A 360 -8.44 -14.79 -3.39
N VAL A 361 -7.58 -15.22 -4.32
CA VAL A 361 -7.38 -16.65 -4.59
C VAL A 361 -6.74 -17.36 -3.40
N ARG A 362 -5.70 -16.80 -2.78
CA ARG A 362 -4.97 -17.38 -1.65
C ARG A 362 -5.85 -17.56 -0.41
N GLN A 363 -6.68 -16.56 -0.09
CA GLN A 363 -7.52 -16.54 1.12
C GLN A 363 -8.77 -17.42 1.00
N ASN A 364 -9.20 -17.77 -0.21
CA ASN A 364 -10.44 -18.51 -0.44
C ASN A 364 -10.16 -19.91 -0.97
N LYS A 365 -10.85 -20.92 -0.45
CA LYS A 365 -10.86 -22.29 -1.00
C LYS A 365 -11.56 -22.33 -2.36
N PRO A 366 -11.36 -23.37 -3.20
CA PRO A 366 -12.00 -23.44 -4.52
C PRO A 366 -13.51 -23.16 -4.54
N GLU A 367 -14.28 -23.73 -3.60
CA GLU A 367 -15.73 -23.49 -3.50
C GLU A 367 -16.09 -22.06 -3.06
N GLU A 368 -15.26 -21.43 -2.23
CA GLU A 368 -15.43 -20.03 -1.84
C GLU A 368 -15.15 -19.10 -3.02
N ARG A 369 -14.13 -19.40 -3.83
CA ARG A 369 -13.84 -18.67 -5.08
C ARG A 369 -15.03 -18.74 -6.04
N ARG A 370 -15.61 -19.94 -6.23
CA ARG A 370 -16.82 -20.11 -7.05
C ARG A 370 -18.01 -19.32 -6.51
N ARG A 371 -18.24 -19.36 -5.19
CA ARG A 371 -19.31 -18.57 -4.53
C ARG A 371 -19.09 -17.06 -4.67
N PHE A 372 -17.85 -16.60 -4.54
CA PHE A 372 -17.47 -15.21 -4.74
C PHE A 372 -17.80 -14.75 -6.17
N VAL A 373 -17.34 -15.48 -7.18
CA VAL A 373 -17.64 -15.18 -8.59
C VAL A 373 -19.15 -15.21 -8.86
N MET A 374 -19.88 -16.20 -8.33
CA MET A 374 -21.34 -16.25 -8.47
C MET A 374 -22.03 -15.01 -7.86
N ARG A 375 -21.54 -14.49 -6.72
CA ARG A 375 -22.07 -13.26 -6.12
C ARG A 375 -21.86 -12.05 -7.03
N LEU A 376 -20.70 -11.96 -7.69
CA LEU A 376 -20.43 -10.91 -8.68
C LEU A 376 -21.36 -11.05 -9.89
N LEU A 377 -21.47 -12.27 -10.45
CA LEU A 377 -22.36 -12.53 -11.58
C LEU A 377 -23.83 -12.20 -11.29
N LYS A 378 -24.29 -12.38 -10.05
CA LYS A 378 -25.65 -11.98 -9.63
C LYS A 378 -25.90 -10.47 -9.67
N GLN A 379 -24.86 -9.64 -9.63
CA GLN A 379 -24.99 -8.20 -9.82
C GLN A 379 -25.18 -7.84 -11.31
N ILE A 380 -24.69 -8.69 -12.22
CA ILE A 380 -24.96 -8.57 -13.66
C ILE A 380 -26.40 -8.98 -13.96
N SER A 381 -26.80 -10.16 -13.46
CA SER A 381 -28.17 -10.68 -13.61
C SER A 381 -28.50 -11.64 -12.47
N PRO A 382 -29.69 -11.52 -11.83
CA PRO A 382 -30.13 -12.44 -10.79
C PRO A 382 -30.11 -13.93 -11.19
N ASP A 383 -30.34 -14.21 -12.48
CA ASP A 383 -30.39 -15.57 -13.06
C ASP A 383 -29.05 -16.05 -13.63
N ALA A 384 -27.96 -15.30 -13.42
CA ALA A 384 -26.65 -15.68 -13.89
C ALA A 384 -26.16 -16.98 -13.25
N LYS A 385 -25.70 -17.91 -14.10
CA LYS A 385 -25.14 -19.20 -13.73
C LYS A 385 -23.70 -19.30 -14.21
N LEU A 386 -22.81 -19.61 -13.28
CA LEU A 386 -21.40 -19.89 -13.57
C LEU A 386 -21.29 -21.24 -14.28
N ILE A 387 -20.81 -21.24 -15.52
CA ILE A 387 -20.53 -22.44 -16.30
C ILE A 387 -19.13 -22.98 -15.96
N SER A 388 -18.10 -22.13 -16.07
CA SER A 388 -16.73 -22.52 -15.77
C SER A 388 -15.95 -21.37 -15.12
N LEU A 389 -14.97 -21.74 -14.28
CA LEU A 389 -14.02 -20.83 -13.66
C LEU A 389 -12.64 -21.50 -13.71
N SER A 390 -11.71 -20.88 -14.41
CA SER A 390 -10.29 -21.24 -14.43
C SER A 390 -9.45 -20.12 -13.84
N ILE A 391 -8.42 -20.48 -13.09
CA ILE A 391 -7.51 -19.53 -12.43
C ILE A 391 -6.08 -20.02 -12.64
N SER A 392 -5.24 -19.17 -13.22
CA SER A 392 -3.81 -19.43 -13.43
C SER A 392 -2.98 -18.23 -12.96
N PRO A 393 -1.70 -18.41 -12.60
CA PRO A 393 -0.99 -19.69 -12.52
C PRO A 393 -1.41 -20.54 -11.30
N ASN A 394 -1.07 -21.83 -11.33
CA ASN A 394 -1.22 -22.74 -10.20
C ASN A 394 0.13 -23.44 -9.93
N PRO A 395 0.80 -23.21 -8.79
CA PRO A 395 0.35 -22.42 -7.64
C PRO A 395 0.27 -20.92 -7.94
N ILE A 396 -0.65 -20.23 -7.26
CA ILE A 396 -0.86 -18.77 -7.39
C ILE A 396 0.32 -17.95 -6.89
N THR A 397 1.27 -18.59 -6.19
CA THR A 397 2.53 -18.01 -5.76
C THR A 397 3.58 -17.98 -6.89
N ASN A 398 3.29 -18.49 -8.10
CA ASN A 398 4.17 -18.27 -9.24
C ASN A 398 4.10 -16.79 -9.67
N LEU A 399 5.13 -16.02 -9.35
CA LEU A 399 5.25 -14.59 -9.66
C LEU A 399 5.94 -14.31 -11.02
N TYR A 400 6.25 -15.34 -11.80
CA TYR A 400 6.79 -15.14 -13.16
C TYR A 400 5.69 -14.92 -14.21
N GLU A 401 4.44 -15.20 -13.85
CA GLU A 401 3.28 -15.07 -14.72
C GLU A 401 2.19 -14.26 -14.00
N PRO A 402 1.53 -13.30 -14.68
CA PRO A 402 0.41 -12.58 -14.12
C PRO A 402 -0.79 -13.51 -13.91
N VAL A 403 -1.61 -13.18 -12.92
CA VAL A 403 -2.86 -13.89 -12.65
C VAL A 403 -3.85 -13.68 -13.78
N LYS A 404 -4.53 -14.77 -14.13
CA LYS A 404 -5.62 -14.79 -15.09
C LYS A 404 -6.80 -15.56 -14.51
N LEU A 405 -7.97 -14.93 -14.47
CA LEU A 405 -9.25 -15.55 -14.18
C LEU A 405 -10.04 -15.63 -15.48
N GLU A 406 -10.45 -16.84 -15.85
CA GLU A 406 -11.32 -17.08 -17.00
C GLU A 406 -12.68 -17.56 -16.49
N ILE A 407 -13.72 -16.80 -16.81
CA ILE A 407 -15.09 -17.00 -16.33
C ILE A 407 -15.98 -17.21 -17.55
N GLU A 408 -16.71 -18.31 -17.57
CA GLU A 408 -17.82 -18.50 -18.51
C GLU A 408 -19.13 -18.56 -17.73
N TYR A 409 -20.12 -17.79 -18.16
CA TYR A 409 -21.43 -17.78 -17.53
C TYR A 409 -22.55 -17.58 -18.54
N GLU A 410 -23.76 -17.94 -18.13
CA GLU A 410 -24.99 -17.68 -18.87
C GLU A 410 -26.06 -17.05 -17.98
N ALA A 411 -26.99 -16.30 -18.58
CA ALA A 411 -28.19 -15.81 -17.92
C ALA A 411 -29.36 -15.95 -18.90
N LEU A 412 -30.40 -16.71 -18.52
CA LEU A 412 -31.48 -17.09 -19.43
C LEU A 412 -32.39 -15.91 -19.79
N ASP A 413 -32.79 -15.13 -18.80
CA ASP A 413 -33.72 -14.00 -18.96
C ASP A 413 -32.99 -12.65 -18.87
N TYR A 414 -31.85 -12.51 -19.58
CA TYR A 414 -31.00 -11.33 -19.48
C TYR A 414 -31.57 -10.10 -20.20
N ALA A 415 -31.84 -10.25 -21.50
CA ALA A 415 -32.36 -9.17 -22.33
C ALA A 415 -33.88 -9.29 -22.49
N THR A 416 -34.60 -8.20 -22.27
CA THR A 416 -36.06 -8.18 -22.44
C THR A 416 -36.41 -7.98 -23.91
N VAL A 417 -37.06 -8.98 -24.50
CA VAL A 417 -37.61 -8.91 -25.85
C VAL A 417 -39.01 -8.30 -25.79
N ALA A 418 -39.19 -7.12 -26.38
CA ALA A 418 -40.45 -6.38 -26.39
C ALA A 418 -40.88 -6.07 -27.82
N GLY A 419 -41.56 -7.02 -28.48
CA GLY A 419 -41.95 -6.90 -29.88
C GLY A 419 -40.73 -6.80 -30.79
N ARG A 420 -40.50 -5.64 -31.41
CA ARG A 420 -39.30 -5.38 -32.24
C ARG A 420 -38.14 -4.73 -31.48
N TYR A 421 -38.26 -4.59 -30.17
CA TYR A 421 -37.24 -3.98 -29.32
C TYR A 421 -36.54 -5.04 -28.47
N LEU A 422 -35.25 -4.82 -28.23
CA LEU A 422 -34.42 -5.61 -27.33
C LEU A 422 -33.81 -4.66 -26.31
N LEU A 423 -34.15 -4.85 -25.04
CA LEU A 423 -33.70 -4.01 -23.93
C LEU A 423 -32.70 -4.79 -23.09
N LEU A 424 -31.53 -4.21 -22.84
CA LEU A 424 -30.48 -4.83 -22.03
C LEU A 424 -29.58 -3.77 -21.42
N ARG A 425 -28.80 -4.15 -20.41
CA ARG A 425 -27.60 -3.41 -20.01
C ARG A 425 -26.38 -4.10 -20.63
N LEU A 426 -25.32 -3.36 -20.91
CA LEU A 426 -24.06 -4.02 -21.29
C LEU A 426 -23.53 -4.77 -20.06
N PRO A 427 -23.29 -6.09 -20.14
CA PRO A 427 -22.85 -6.87 -18.98
C PRO A 427 -21.64 -6.26 -18.28
N MET A 428 -20.63 -5.82 -19.03
CA MET A 428 -19.41 -5.24 -18.45
C MET A 428 -19.55 -3.76 -18.06
N ALA A 429 -20.66 -3.09 -18.39
CA ALA A 429 -20.94 -1.75 -17.87
C ALA A 429 -21.44 -1.75 -16.43
N THR A 430 -21.81 -2.92 -15.88
CA THR A 430 -22.20 -3.08 -14.47
C THR A 430 -21.02 -2.98 -13.50
N ASP A 431 -19.79 -3.15 -14.00
CA ASP A 431 -18.55 -3.26 -13.22
C ASP A 431 -18.48 -4.40 -12.21
N ALA A 432 -19.44 -5.32 -12.23
CA ALA A 432 -19.53 -6.39 -11.25
C ALA A 432 -18.29 -7.32 -11.21
N LEU A 433 -17.59 -7.50 -12.33
CA LEU A 433 -16.39 -8.34 -12.43
C LEU A 433 -15.07 -7.57 -12.24
N ASP A 434 -15.14 -6.28 -12.03
CA ASP A 434 -13.98 -5.46 -11.67
C ASP A 434 -13.83 -5.46 -10.14
N VAL A 435 -12.80 -6.17 -9.64
CA VAL A 435 -12.60 -6.37 -8.21
C VAL A 435 -12.21 -5.08 -7.48
N MET A 436 -11.84 -4.03 -8.21
CA MET A 436 -11.47 -2.71 -7.70
C MET A 436 -12.57 -1.65 -7.91
N SER A 437 -13.67 -1.98 -8.60
CA SER A 437 -14.75 -1.03 -8.93
C SER A 437 -15.40 -0.35 -7.70
N ASN A 438 -15.46 -1.06 -6.57
CA ASN A 438 -16.03 -0.54 -5.34
C ASN A 438 -15.22 0.60 -4.73
N THR A 439 -13.92 0.73 -5.06
CA THR A 439 -13.05 1.80 -4.56
C THR A 439 -13.65 3.17 -4.85
N LEU A 440 -14.16 3.40 -6.06
CA LEU A 440 -14.77 4.68 -6.45
C LEU A 440 -16.02 5.03 -5.63
N SER A 441 -16.86 4.02 -5.35
CA SER A 441 -18.06 4.22 -4.53
C SER A 441 -17.71 4.44 -3.05
N TYR A 442 -16.68 3.75 -2.55
CA TYR A 442 -16.21 3.87 -1.17
C TYR A 442 -15.64 5.26 -0.87
N ILE A 443 -14.82 5.81 -1.77
CA ILE A 443 -14.18 7.11 -1.52
C ILE A 443 -15.13 8.32 -1.71
N THR A 444 -16.31 8.14 -2.32
CA THR A 444 -17.26 9.23 -2.63
C THR A 444 -18.51 9.28 -1.75
N GLN A 445 -18.50 8.59 -0.60
CA GLN A 445 -19.66 8.48 0.30
C GLN A 445 -20.01 9.79 1.02
N LEU A 446 -19.02 10.61 1.38
CA LEU A 446 -19.25 11.87 2.07
C LEU A 446 -19.76 12.94 1.11
N GLU A 447 -20.54 13.89 1.62
CA GLU A 447 -21.03 15.00 0.79
C GLU A 447 -19.92 16.02 0.51
N THR A 448 -19.19 16.38 1.56
CA THR A 448 -18.06 17.32 1.61
C THR A 448 -16.92 16.69 2.42
N ARG A 449 -15.72 17.26 2.29
CA ARG A 449 -14.54 16.83 3.07
C ARG A 449 -13.69 18.01 3.47
N ASP A 450 -13.14 17.94 4.67
CA ASP A 450 -12.10 18.83 5.18
C ASP A 450 -10.70 18.26 4.88
N TYR A 451 -10.58 16.93 4.80
CA TYR A 451 -9.31 16.25 4.54
C TYR A 451 -9.24 15.65 3.12
N PRO A 452 -8.02 15.53 2.54
CA PRO A 452 -7.82 14.82 1.29
C PRO A 452 -8.37 13.39 1.31
N VAL A 453 -8.71 12.85 0.13
CA VAL A 453 -8.92 11.41 -0.01
C VAL A 453 -7.56 10.75 -0.18
N TYR A 454 -7.18 9.88 0.74
CA TYR A 454 -5.88 9.20 0.76
C TYR A 454 -6.04 7.69 0.58
N LEU A 455 -5.67 7.19 -0.59
CA LEU A 455 -5.64 5.76 -0.89
C LEU A 455 -4.26 5.15 -0.66
N GLY A 456 -3.20 5.96 -0.78
CA GLY A 456 -1.81 5.48 -0.67
C GLY A 456 -1.33 4.66 -1.88
N TYR A 457 -2.09 4.64 -2.97
CA TYR A 457 -1.73 3.98 -4.22
C TYR A 457 -2.43 4.60 -5.43
N THR A 458 -1.86 4.37 -6.61
CA THR A 458 -2.55 4.57 -7.90
C THR A 458 -3.20 3.27 -8.34
N ILE A 459 -4.30 3.35 -9.08
CA ILE A 459 -4.98 2.16 -9.60
C ILE A 459 -5.68 2.49 -10.91
N GLY A 460 -5.82 1.52 -11.80
CA GLY A 460 -6.65 1.67 -12.98
C GLY A 460 -7.36 0.39 -13.37
N THR A 461 -8.29 0.49 -14.30
CA THR A 461 -8.86 -0.68 -14.98
C THR A 461 -9.24 -0.33 -16.40
N GLU A 462 -8.89 -1.21 -17.32
CA GLU A 462 -9.39 -1.21 -18.69
C GLU A 462 -10.34 -2.39 -18.89
N THR A 463 -11.56 -2.10 -19.34
CA THR A 463 -12.60 -3.10 -19.62
C THR A 463 -13.03 -3.00 -21.07
N ASN A 464 -12.92 -4.13 -21.78
CA ASN A 464 -13.32 -4.26 -23.17
C ASN A 464 -14.38 -5.35 -23.29
N GLU A 465 -15.52 -5.03 -23.89
CA GLU A 465 -16.56 -6.01 -24.22
C GLU A 465 -16.91 -5.95 -25.70
N THR A 466 -16.97 -7.12 -26.34
CA THR A 466 -17.63 -7.30 -27.63
C THR A 466 -18.92 -8.09 -27.40
N LEU A 467 -20.06 -7.43 -27.55
CA LEU A 467 -21.38 -8.04 -27.42
C LEU A 467 -21.98 -8.31 -28.80
N GLU A 468 -22.12 -9.58 -29.16
CA GLU A 468 -22.89 -9.99 -30.35
C GLU A 468 -24.39 -9.97 -30.03
N ILE A 469 -25.17 -9.31 -30.88
CA ILE A 469 -26.63 -9.23 -30.79
C ILE A 469 -27.28 -9.93 -31.98
N PRO A 470 -28.58 -10.28 -31.92
CA PRO A 470 -29.28 -10.86 -33.06
C PRO A 470 -29.24 -9.92 -34.28
N PRO A 471 -29.29 -10.46 -35.50
CA PRO A 471 -29.21 -9.64 -36.71
C PRO A 471 -30.40 -8.69 -36.85
N GLY A 472 -30.15 -7.54 -37.47
CA GLY A 472 -31.18 -6.55 -37.81
C GLY A 472 -31.45 -5.51 -36.73
N TYR A 473 -30.82 -5.57 -35.56
CA TYR A 473 -30.98 -4.56 -34.52
C TYR A 473 -30.07 -3.32 -34.73
N MET A 474 -30.61 -2.13 -34.48
CA MET A 474 -29.88 -0.86 -34.45
C MET A 474 -30.11 -0.13 -33.12
N PHE A 475 -29.22 0.80 -32.75
CA PHE A 475 -29.44 1.66 -31.58
C PHE A 475 -30.70 2.51 -31.75
N ARG A 476 -31.59 2.46 -30.75
CA ARG A 476 -32.73 3.37 -30.60
C ARG A 476 -32.52 4.34 -29.43
N VAL A 477 -32.00 3.82 -28.32
CA VAL A 477 -31.53 4.58 -27.16
C VAL A 477 -30.23 3.94 -26.69
N SER A 478 -29.24 4.79 -26.41
CA SER A 478 -27.90 4.44 -25.98
C SER A 478 -27.47 5.49 -24.96
N PRO A 479 -26.78 5.12 -23.86
CA PRO A 479 -26.07 6.13 -23.09
C PRO A 479 -24.99 6.77 -23.96
N ASP A 480 -24.68 8.04 -23.66
CA ASP A 480 -23.67 8.78 -24.40
C ASP A 480 -22.26 8.33 -24.00
N ASN A 481 -21.35 8.37 -24.98
CA ASN A 481 -19.92 8.23 -24.71
C ASN A 481 -19.45 9.48 -23.99
N PHE A 482 -18.55 9.31 -23.02
CA PHE A 482 -18.01 10.44 -22.30
C PHE A 482 -16.56 10.22 -21.88
N LYS A 483 -15.85 11.32 -21.70
CA LYS A 483 -14.50 11.38 -21.17
C LYS A 483 -14.44 12.46 -20.10
N VAL A 484 -13.97 12.09 -18.91
CA VAL A 484 -13.59 13.03 -17.86
C VAL A 484 -12.12 12.80 -17.56
N GLU A 485 -11.33 13.87 -17.56
CA GLU A 485 -9.90 13.78 -17.28
C GLU A 485 -9.43 15.04 -16.57
N ASP A 486 -8.66 14.86 -15.51
CA ASP A 486 -7.88 15.90 -14.86
C ASP A 486 -6.51 15.35 -14.38
N ALA A 487 -5.88 16.09 -13.46
CA ALA A 487 -4.58 15.74 -12.89
C ALA A 487 -4.63 14.57 -11.89
N ASN A 488 -5.81 14.22 -11.38
CA ASN A 488 -6.04 13.20 -10.36
C ASN A 488 -6.63 11.93 -10.95
N PHE A 489 -7.41 12.03 -12.03
CA PHE A 489 -8.07 10.86 -12.62
C PHE A 489 -8.29 10.94 -14.13
N LEU A 490 -8.55 9.78 -14.72
CA LEU A 490 -9.07 9.59 -16.08
C LEU A 490 -10.27 8.67 -16.00
N PHE A 491 -11.32 8.99 -16.73
CA PHE A 491 -12.46 8.11 -16.95
C PHE A 491 -12.95 8.26 -18.39
N THR A 492 -12.95 7.17 -19.15
CA THR A 492 -13.45 7.15 -20.53
C THR A 492 -14.41 6.00 -20.70
N VAL A 493 -15.55 6.26 -21.31
CA VAL A 493 -16.47 5.23 -21.76
C VAL A 493 -16.83 5.49 -23.22
N ASN A 494 -16.63 4.45 -24.03
CA ASN A 494 -16.93 4.46 -25.44
C ASN A 494 -17.73 3.22 -25.81
N GLN A 495 -18.85 3.42 -26.48
CA GLN A 495 -19.63 2.37 -27.11
C GLN A 495 -19.95 2.70 -28.57
N ARG A 496 -19.98 1.65 -29.40
CA ARG A 496 -20.32 1.75 -30.82
C ARG A 496 -20.94 0.43 -31.31
N LEU A 497 -21.87 0.52 -32.25
CA LEU A 497 -22.49 -0.62 -32.92
C LEU A 497 -21.93 -0.70 -34.35
N GLU A 498 -21.36 -1.86 -34.70
CA GLU A 498 -20.93 -2.17 -36.07
C GLU A 498 -21.52 -3.52 -36.51
N GLY A 499 -22.39 -3.48 -37.51
CA GLY A 499 -23.13 -4.67 -37.95
C GLY A 499 -23.95 -5.28 -36.81
N LYS A 500 -23.58 -6.49 -36.37
CA LYS A 500 -24.25 -7.23 -35.28
C LYS A 500 -23.47 -7.20 -33.95
N ARG A 501 -22.48 -6.32 -33.82
CA ARG A 501 -21.58 -6.26 -32.65
C ARG A 501 -21.58 -4.89 -32.01
N ILE A 502 -21.79 -4.86 -30.71
CA ILE A 502 -21.55 -3.67 -29.89
C ILE A 502 -20.16 -3.80 -29.28
N PHE A 503 -19.31 -2.82 -29.54
CA PHE A 503 -18.01 -2.68 -28.90
C PHE A 503 -18.15 -1.69 -27.75
N TYR A 504 -17.70 -2.09 -26.57
CA TYR A 504 -17.66 -1.29 -25.37
C TYR A 504 -16.23 -1.25 -24.84
N ASN A 505 -15.75 -0.05 -24.54
CA ASN A 505 -14.47 0.19 -23.90
C ASN A 505 -14.70 1.17 -22.73
N LYS A 506 -14.29 0.75 -21.53
CA LYS A 506 -14.20 1.58 -20.34
C LYS A 506 -12.75 1.62 -19.89
N ARG A 507 -12.26 2.79 -19.52
CA ARG A 507 -10.99 2.95 -18.81
C ARG A 507 -11.21 3.90 -17.65
N TYR A 508 -10.75 3.54 -16.47
CA TYR A 508 -10.57 4.51 -15.39
C TYR A 508 -9.18 4.40 -14.78
N GLU A 509 -8.68 5.52 -14.28
CA GLU A 509 -7.41 5.63 -13.59
C GLU A 509 -7.54 6.63 -12.45
N LEU A 510 -7.08 6.24 -11.26
CA LEU A 510 -6.71 7.14 -10.18
C LEU A 510 -5.20 7.35 -10.28
N LYS A 511 -4.82 8.55 -10.73
CA LYS A 511 -3.45 8.91 -11.11
C LYS A 511 -2.58 9.32 -9.92
N ARG A 512 -3.17 9.53 -8.74
CA ARG A 512 -2.48 9.98 -7.52
C ARG A 512 -2.89 9.14 -6.31
N CYS A 513 -1.97 8.99 -5.38
CA CYS A 513 -2.19 8.35 -4.08
C CYS A 513 -3.09 9.18 -3.14
N GLU A 514 -3.12 10.49 -3.37
CA GLU A 514 -3.89 11.48 -2.61
C GLU A 514 -4.63 12.43 -3.55
N ILE A 515 -5.91 12.69 -3.26
CA ILE A 515 -6.75 13.65 -3.98
C ILE A 515 -7.08 14.79 -3.01
N PRO A 516 -6.68 16.04 -3.30
CA PRO A 516 -6.96 17.18 -2.43
C PRO A 516 -8.45 17.35 -2.14
N ALA A 517 -8.79 17.80 -0.92
CA ALA A 517 -10.17 18.08 -0.53
C ALA A 517 -10.88 19.05 -1.49
N SER A 518 -10.14 20.01 -2.07
CA SER A 518 -10.65 20.95 -3.09
C SER A 518 -11.14 20.27 -4.37
N ASP A 519 -10.59 19.12 -4.72
CA ASP A 519 -10.89 18.39 -5.95
C ASP A 519 -11.97 17.31 -5.74
N TYR A 520 -12.35 17.06 -4.48
CA TYR A 520 -13.35 16.09 -4.09
C TYR A 520 -14.73 16.27 -4.77
N PRO A 521 -15.28 17.50 -4.92
CA PRO A 521 -16.53 17.69 -5.65
C PRO A 521 -16.46 17.23 -7.11
N ASN A 522 -15.29 17.35 -7.75
CA ASN A 522 -15.10 16.88 -9.13
C ASN A 522 -15.12 15.36 -9.20
N LEU A 523 -14.42 14.69 -8.28
CA LEU A 523 -14.42 13.24 -8.13
C LEU A 523 -15.85 12.70 -7.93
N ARG A 524 -16.64 13.30 -7.02
CA ARG A 524 -18.04 12.89 -6.78
C ARG A 524 -18.91 13.02 -8.03
N ARG A 525 -18.82 14.14 -8.75
CA ARG A 525 -19.57 14.34 -10.00
C ARG A 525 -19.24 13.26 -11.04
N MET A 526 -17.97 12.92 -11.19
CA MET A 526 -17.53 11.86 -12.11
C MET A 526 -18.09 10.49 -11.71
N VAL A 527 -17.98 10.10 -10.44
CA VAL A 527 -18.54 8.82 -9.96
C VAL A 527 -20.07 8.79 -10.10
N GLY A 528 -20.74 9.93 -9.94
CA GLY A 528 -22.17 10.10 -10.24
C GLY A 528 -22.50 9.83 -11.70
N GLN A 529 -21.81 10.48 -12.64
CA GLN A 529 -21.99 10.24 -14.09
C GLN A 529 -21.77 8.78 -14.46
N PHE A 530 -20.75 8.15 -13.87
CA PHE A 530 -20.50 6.72 -14.07
C PHE A 530 -21.63 5.85 -13.51
N THR A 531 -22.13 6.20 -12.32
CA THR A 531 -23.28 5.52 -11.69
C THR A 531 -24.54 5.62 -12.54
N ASP A 532 -24.76 6.75 -13.22
CA ASP A 532 -25.88 6.92 -14.14
C ASP A 532 -25.68 6.09 -15.42
N TYR A 533 -24.46 6.07 -15.96
CA TYR A 533 -24.12 5.25 -17.12
C TYR A 533 -24.36 3.76 -16.86
N ARG A 534 -23.82 3.19 -15.76
CA ARG A 534 -23.99 1.76 -15.43
C ARG A 534 -25.45 1.34 -15.24
N ASN A 535 -26.30 2.28 -14.83
CA ASN A 535 -27.72 2.05 -14.59
C ASN A 535 -28.58 2.21 -15.85
N SER A 536 -28.04 2.86 -16.89
CA SER A 536 -28.74 3.14 -18.14
C SER A 536 -29.05 1.87 -18.93
N GLN A 537 -30.26 1.78 -19.47
CA GLN A 537 -30.67 0.70 -20.36
C GLN A 537 -30.32 1.05 -21.81
N LEU A 538 -29.76 0.07 -22.51
CA LEU A 538 -29.63 0.07 -23.95
C LEU A 538 -30.94 -0.41 -24.57
N VAL A 539 -31.47 0.36 -25.52
CA VAL A 539 -32.66 -0.03 -26.30
C VAL A 539 -32.26 -0.18 -27.76
N LEU A 540 -32.36 -1.41 -28.24
CA LEU A 540 -32.15 -1.76 -29.64
C LEU A 540 -33.49 -1.95 -30.34
N LYS A 541 -33.54 -1.62 -31.63
CA LYS A 541 -34.75 -1.75 -32.46
C LYS A 541 -34.42 -2.53 -33.73
N LYS A 542 -35.20 -3.56 -34.02
CA LYS A 542 -35.09 -4.33 -35.25
C LYS A 542 -35.52 -3.46 -36.45
N ALA A 543 -34.68 -3.42 -37.49
CA ALA A 543 -35.01 -2.86 -38.79
C ALA A 543 -36.24 -3.62 -39.35
N GLN A 544 -37.09 -2.90 -40.09
CA GLN A 544 -38.30 -3.47 -40.67
C GLN A 544 -38.00 -4.58 -41.66
#